data_AF-A0A2K3MD39-F1
#
_entry.id   AF-A0A2K3MD39-F1
#
_cell.length_a   1.000
_cell.length_b   1.000
_cell.length_c   1.000
_cell.angle_alpha   90.00
_cell.angle_beta   90.00
_cell.angle_gamma   90.00
#
_symmetry.space_group_name_H-M   'P 1'
#
loop_
_entity.id
_entity.type
_entity.pdbx_description
1 polymer ?
#
loop_
_entity_poly.entity_id
_entity_poly.type
_entity_poly.pdbx_seq_one_letter_code
_entity_poly.pdbx_strand_id
1 'polypeptide(L)'
;MMSLNIGGSFGLLQAKSLDRHITSHFEVPAGSFSVIMVAALFICIVLYNRILIPLASKIRGKPIRISAKRRMGIGLLVSFLHLVTAATFETIRRKKAIKEGYLNDTHGVLKMSALWLAPQLCLGGIAEAFNGIGQNEFYYTEFPRTMSSVAASLSGLGMVAGNLVSSFVFITIENVTSRGEKEGWISDNINQGRFDKYYWVIAGFSALNLLYYLVCS
;
A
#
# COMPACT_ATOMS: atom_id res chain seq x y z
N MET A 1 -7.27 1.41 -3.85
CA MET A 1 -7.03 2.49 -2.86
C MET A 1 -7.40 2.13 -1.41
N MET A 2 -7.04 0.94 -0.91
CA MET A 2 -7.10 0.62 0.53
C MET A 2 -5.94 1.29 1.32
N SER A 3 -5.01 1.94 0.61
CA SER A 3 -3.80 2.56 1.13
C SER A 3 -3.99 3.99 1.68
N LEU A 4 -5.12 4.66 1.44
CA LEU A 4 -5.29 6.05 1.90
C LEU A 4 -5.72 6.16 3.36
N ASN A 5 -6.54 5.22 3.88
CA ASN A 5 -6.94 5.25 5.29
C ASN A 5 -5.86 4.68 6.24
N ILE A 6 -5.05 3.73 5.76
CA ILE A 6 -3.91 3.19 6.52
C ILE A 6 -2.63 4.02 6.27
N GLY A 7 -2.50 4.69 5.12
CA GLY A 7 -1.28 5.39 4.72
C GLY A 7 -1.16 6.85 5.15
N GLY A 8 -2.25 7.52 5.52
CA GLY A 8 -2.21 8.94 5.92
C GLY A 8 -1.56 9.14 7.29
N SER A 9 -2.23 8.69 8.35
CA SER A 9 -1.78 8.95 9.72
C SER A 9 -0.66 8.00 10.15
N PHE A 10 -0.77 6.70 9.89
CA PHE A 10 0.24 5.74 10.32
C PHE A 10 1.54 5.87 9.51
N GLY A 11 1.47 5.99 8.18
CA GLY A 11 2.65 6.22 7.35
C GLY A 11 3.42 7.48 7.74
N LEU A 12 2.69 8.54 8.14
CA LEU A 12 3.28 9.76 8.68
C LEU A 12 3.95 9.52 10.05
N LEU A 13 3.31 8.80 10.97
CA LEU A 13 3.90 8.44 12.27
C LEU A 13 5.14 7.55 12.10
N GLN A 14 5.10 6.59 11.18
CA GLN A 14 6.22 5.72 10.84
C GLN A 14 7.39 6.53 10.31
N ALA A 15 7.16 7.46 9.38
CA ALA A 15 8.18 8.36 8.86
C ALA A 15 8.74 9.31 9.93
N LYS A 16 7.91 9.78 10.89
CA LYS A 16 8.37 10.60 12.02
C LYS A 16 9.26 9.82 13.00
N SER A 17 9.06 8.51 13.14
CA SER A 17 9.86 7.66 14.02
C SER A 17 11.25 7.29 13.46
N LEU A 18 11.56 7.70 12.23
CA LEU A 18 12.77 7.35 11.51
C LEU A 18 13.62 8.59 11.25
N ASP A 19 14.91 8.38 10.97
CA ASP A 19 15.81 9.47 10.62
C ASP A 19 15.53 9.96 9.19
N ARG A 20 15.06 11.20 9.10
CA ARG A 20 14.66 11.84 7.83
C ARG A 20 15.76 12.68 7.20
N HIS A 21 16.98 12.69 7.77
CA HIS A 21 18.12 13.37 7.16
C HIS A 21 18.63 12.57 5.96
N ILE A 22 18.60 13.19 4.77
CA ILE A 22 19.26 12.66 3.57
C ILE A 22 20.71 13.15 3.51
N THR A 23 20.92 14.39 3.93
CA THR A 23 22.23 15.04 4.02
C THR A 23 22.36 15.65 5.42
N SER A 24 23.59 15.93 5.88
CA SER A 24 23.84 16.57 7.19
C SER A 24 23.09 17.89 7.43
N HIS A 25 22.57 18.54 6.39
CA HIS A 25 21.85 19.81 6.46
C HIS A 25 20.41 19.74 5.93
N PHE A 26 19.95 18.58 5.45
CA PHE A 26 18.65 18.48 4.79
C PHE A 26 17.81 17.35 5.37
N GLU A 27 16.75 17.74 6.08
CA GLU A 27 15.74 16.86 6.63
C GLU A 27 14.48 16.89 5.76
N VAL A 28 14.04 15.72 5.30
CA VAL A 28 12.83 15.60 4.48
C VAL A 28 11.59 15.64 5.38
N PRO A 29 10.56 16.45 5.07
CA PRO A 29 9.30 16.40 5.81
C PRO A 29 8.66 15.00 5.73
N ALA A 30 8.18 14.47 6.86
CA ALA A 30 7.62 13.12 6.94
C ALA A 30 6.47 12.87 5.93
N GLY A 31 5.64 13.89 5.65
CA GLY A 31 4.56 13.80 4.66
C GLY A 31 5.04 13.73 3.20
N SER A 32 6.25 14.22 2.89
CA SER A 32 6.79 14.26 1.54
C SER A 32 7.23 12.90 1.01
N PHE A 33 7.37 11.88 1.86
CA PHE A 33 7.70 10.52 1.42
C PHE A 33 6.63 9.93 0.49
N SER A 34 5.39 10.39 0.56
CA SER A 34 4.30 10.01 -0.36
C SER A 34 4.64 10.31 -1.84
N VAL A 35 5.52 11.28 -2.11
CA VAL A 35 5.99 11.61 -3.47
C VAL A 35 6.70 10.43 -4.13
N ILE A 36 7.37 9.56 -3.36
CA ILE A 36 8.02 8.36 -3.90
C ILE A 36 7.00 7.42 -4.53
N MET A 37 5.84 7.24 -3.89
CA MET A 37 4.76 6.41 -4.41
C MET A 37 4.19 6.99 -5.71
N VAL A 38 3.96 8.31 -5.74
CA VAL A 38 3.46 9.02 -6.93
C VAL A 38 4.47 8.94 -8.07
N ALA A 39 5.75 9.16 -7.80
CA ALA A 39 6.81 9.03 -8.79
C ALA A 39 6.90 7.61 -9.34
N ALA A 40 6.85 6.59 -8.48
CA ALA A 40 6.84 5.19 -8.90
C ALA A 40 5.64 4.87 -9.80
N LEU A 41 4.45 5.37 -9.46
CA LEU A 41 3.26 5.23 -10.30
C LEU A 41 3.49 5.83 -11.70
N PHE A 42 3.98 7.07 -11.78
CA PHE A 42 4.25 7.72 -13.08
C PHE A 42 5.31 6.97 -13.89
N ILE A 43 6.42 6.59 -13.25
CA ILE A 43 7.48 5.82 -13.89
C ILE A 43 6.91 4.50 -14.42
N CYS A 44 6.08 3.80 -13.65
CA CYS A 44 5.44 2.57 -14.10
C CYS A 44 4.52 2.76 -15.30
N ILE A 45 3.75 3.85 -15.35
CA ILE A 45 2.91 4.16 -16.51
C ILE A 45 3.78 4.41 -17.75
N VAL A 46 4.86 5.18 -17.60
CA VAL A 46 5.78 5.47 -18.71
C VAL A 46 6.44 4.18 -19.19
N LEU A 47 6.96 3.35 -18.28
CA LEU A 47 7.56 2.05 -18.62
C LEU A 47 6.54 1.12 -19.29
N TYR A 48 5.30 1.10 -18.80
CA TYR A 48 4.24 0.29 -19.36
C TYR A 48 3.92 0.68 -20.81
N ASN A 49 3.73 1.98 -21.07
CA ASN A 49 3.35 2.48 -22.39
C ASN A 49 4.50 2.52 -23.39
N ARG A 50 5.72 2.90 -22.95
CA ARG A 50 6.87 3.13 -23.84
C ARG A 50 7.75 1.89 -24.02
N ILE A 51 7.73 0.95 -23.08
CA ILE A 51 8.63 -0.22 -23.12
C ILE A 51 7.82 -1.51 -23.23
N LEU A 52 6.95 -1.80 -22.26
CA LEU A 52 6.25 -3.09 -22.19
C LEU A 52 5.34 -3.35 -23.41
N ILE A 53 4.48 -2.40 -23.78
CA ILE A 53 3.58 -2.55 -24.94
C ILE A 53 4.36 -2.74 -26.26
N PRO A 54 5.29 -1.86 -26.65
CA PRO A 54 6.00 -2.02 -27.93
C PRO A 54 6.90 -3.25 -27.94
N LEU A 55 7.54 -3.61 -26.82
CA LEU A 55 8.34 -4.83 -26.72
C LEU A 55 7.45 -6.07 -26.87
N ALA A 56 6.31 -6.11 -26.18
CA ALA A 56 5.36 -7.22 -26.31
C ALA A 56 4.85 -7.33 -27.75
N SER A 57 4.48 -6.20 -28.37
CA SER A 57 4.04 -6.15 -29.77
C SER A 57 5.12 -6.64 -30.74
N LYS A 58 6.40 -6.32 -30.49
CA LYS A 58 7.54 -6.77 -31.28
C LYS A 58 7.76 -8.28 -31.15
N ILE A 59 7.59 -8.83 -29.94
CA ILE A 59 7.78 -10.26 -29.67
C ILE A 59 6.68 -11.12 -30.30
N ARG A 60 5.40 -10.71 -30.28
CA ARG A 60 4.32 -11.49 -30.94
C ARG A 60 4.03 -11.08 -32.39
N GLY A 61 4.69 -10.05 -32.92
CA GLY A 61 4.48 -9.58 -34.30
C GLY A 61 3.06 -9.04 -34.58
N LYS A 62 2.27 -8.72 -33.54
CA LYS A 62 0.92 -8.16 -33.64
C LYS A 62 0.72 -7.10 -32.55
N PRO A 63 -0.14 -6.08 -32.73
CA PRO A 63 -0.45 -5.13 -31.68
C PRO A 63 -1.08 -5.87 -30.49
N ILE A 64 -0.34 -5.99 -29.38
CA ILE A 64 -0.84 -6.59 -28.15
C ILE A 64 -1.26 -5.50 -27.20
N ARG A 65 -2.45 -5.63 -26.64
CA ARG A 65 -2.86 -4.95 -25.42
C ARG A 65 -3.03 -6.00 -24.32
N ILE A 66 -2.41 -5.78 -23.16
CA ILE A 66 -2.61 -6.65 -22.01
C ILE A 66 -4.04 -6.46 -21.53
N SER A 67 -4.82 -7.55 -21.46
CA SER A 67 -6.21 -7.51 -20.99
C SER A 67 -6.32 -6.82 -19.62
N ALA A 68 -7.36 -6.02 -19.44
CA ALA A 68 -7.65 -5.30 -18.20
C ALA A 68 -7.67 -6.25 -16.99
N LYS A 69 -8.30 -7.43 -17.11
CA LYS A 69 -8.31 -8.47 -16.07
C LYS A 69 -6.89 -8.91 -15.68
N ARG A 70 -6.04 -9.20 -16.65
CA ARG A 70 -4.65 -9.61 -16.37
C ARG A 70 -3.85 -8.50 -15.67
N ARG A 71 -4.07 -7.24 -16.04
CA ARG A 71 -3.45 -6.08 -15.34
C ARG A 71 -3.93 -5.96 -13.90
N MET A 72 -5.23 -6.15 -13.66
CA MET A 72 -5.80 -6.18 -12.31
C MET A 72 -5.18 -7.29 -11.46
N GLY A 73 -5.05 -8.51 -12.00
CA GLY A 73 -4.40 -9.63 -11.31
C GLY A 73 -2.94 -9.36 -10.93
N ILE A 74 -2.15 -8.78 -11.86
CA ILE A 74 -0.76 -8.35 -11.57
C ILE A 74 -0.76 -7.28 -10.47
N GLY A 75 -1.66 -6.30 -10.56
CA GLY A 75 -1.80 -5.26 -9.55
C GLY A 75 -2.11 -5.82 -8.16
N LEU A 76 -3.01 -6.79 -8.05
CA LEU A 76 -3.34 -7.47 -6.79
C LEU A 76 -2.15 -8.26 -6.22
N LEU A 77 -1.39 -8.95 -7.06
CA LEU A 77 -0.15 -9.63 -6.65
C LEU A 77 0.87 -8.65 -6.08
N VAL A 78 1.07 -7.52 -6.76
CA VAL A 78 2.01 -6.48 -6.28
C VAL A 78 1.47 -5.79 -5.02
N SER A 79 0.16 -5.60 -4.88
CA SER A 79 -0.46 -5.11 -3.63
C SER A 79 -0.17 -6.04 -2.44
N PHE A 80 -0.24 -7.36 -2.66
CA PHE A 80 0.12 -8.33 -1.62
C PHE A 80 1.60 -8.21 -1.26
N LEU A 81 2.52 -8.16 -2.25
CA LEU A 81 3.95 -7.98 -2.00
C LEU A 81 4.27 -6.66 -1.30
N HIS A 82 3.55 -5.58 -1.63
CA HIS A 82 3.64 -4.29 -0.95
C HIS A 82 3.33 -4.43 0.54
N LEU A 83 2.21 -5.08 0.89
CA LEU A 83 1.80 -5.30 2.29
C LEU A 83 2.77 -6.22 3.05
N VAL A 84 3.29 -7.26 2.41
CA VAL A 84 4.32 -8.13 3.01
C VAL A 84 5.61 -7.35 3.28
N THR A 85 6.02 -6.49 2.34
CA THR A 85 7.19 -5.62 2.52
C THR A 85 6.96 -4.63 3.66
N ALA A 86 5.76 -4.08 3.79
CA ALA A 86 5.41 -3.20 4.91
C ALA A 86 5.42 -3.94 6.25
N ALA A 87 4.85 -5.14 6.32
CA ALA A 87 4.83 -5.97 7.53
C ALA A 87 6.23 -6.36 8.00
N THR A 88 7.09 -6.77 7.07
CA THR A 88 8.48 -7.15 7.34
C THR A 88 9.30 -5.94 7.77
N PHE A 89 9.15 -4.80 7.08
CA PHE A 89 9.81 -3.55 7.45
C PHE A 89 9.44 -3.11 8.87
N GLU A 90 8.15 -3.11 9.20
CA GLU A 90 7.68 -2.72 10.54
C GLU A 90 8.18 -3.68 11.62
N THR A 91 8.25 -4.98 11.32
CA THR A 91 8.86 -5.98 12.22
C THR A 91 10.33 -5.67 12.49
N ILE A 92 11.10 -5.27 11.48
CA ILE A 92 12.51 -4.91 11.61
C ILE A 92 12.67 -3.61 12.40
N ARG A 93 11.90 -2.57 12.05
CA ARG A 93 11.87 -1.27 12.73
C ARG A 93 11.61 -1.45 14.24
N ARG A 94 10.55 -2.19 14.58
CA ARG A 94 10.17 -2.45 15.97
C ARG A 94 11.23 -3.25 16.73
N LYS A 95 11.83 -4.28 16.12
CA LYS A 95 12.94 -5.03 16.74
C LYS A 95 14.13 -4.11 17.06
N LYS A 96 14.41 -3.12 16.21
CA LYS A 96 15.46 -2.13 16.46
C LYS A 96 15.09 -1.18 17.60
N ALA A 97 13.83 -0.72 17.67
CA ALA A 97 13.33 0.12 18.75
C ALA A 97 13.44 -0.56 20.12
N ILE A 98 13.14 -1.86 20.18
CA ILE A 98 13.28 -2.67 21.40
C ILE A 98 14.75 -2.74 21.83
N LYS A 99 15.68 -2.98 20.89
CA LYS A 99 17.12 -3.08 21.19
C LYS A 99 17.73 -1.77 21.67
N GLU A 100 17.26 -0.65 21.14
CA GLU A 100 17.74 0.69 21.49
C GLU A 100 17.03 1.27 22.74
N GLY A 101 16.05 0.56 23.31
CA GLY A 101 15.35 0.98 24.53
C GLY A 101 14.25 2.03 24.33
N TYR A 102 13.90 2.36 23.08
CA TYR A 102 12.88 3.38 22.74
C TYR A 102 11.43 2.92 22.87
N LEU A 103 11.17 1.80 23.56
CA LEU A 103 9.82 1.25 23.71
C LEU A 103 8.85 2.22 24.39
N ASN A 104 9.32 2.95 25.41
CA ASN A 104 8.51 3.90 26.17
C ASN A 104 8.65 5.35 25.67
N ASP A 105 9.46 5.58 24.63
CA ASP A 105 9.67 6.91 24.06
C ASP A 105 8.81 7.10 22.81
N THR A 106 7.73 7.85 22.98
CA THR A 106 6.77 8.21 21.92
C THR A 106 7.40 9.09 20.83
N HIS A 107 8.49 9.80 21.14
CA HIS A 107 9.22 10.67 20.20
C HIS A 107 10.60 10.13 19.82
N GLY A 108 10.93 8.91 20.26
CA GLY A 108 12.21 8.27 19.98
C GLY A 108 12.43 8.10 18.47
N VAL A 109 13.38 8.84 17.93
CA VAL A 109 13.79 8.72 16.53
C VAL A 109 14.83 7.61 16.44
N LEU A 110 14.47 6.54 15.74
CA LEU A 110 15.38 5.45 15.43
C LEU A 110 16.50 5.95 14.52
N LYS A 111 17.75 5.51 14.78
CA LYS A 111 18.88 5.69 13.86
C LYS A 111 18.75 4.78 12.65
N MET A 112 17.66 4.91 11.92
CA MET A 112 17.33 4.15 10.72
C MET A 112 16.80 5.14 9.69
N SER A 113 17.42 5.17 8.51
CA SER A 113 17.05 6.11 7.47
C SER A 113 15.61 5.88 7.01
N ALA A 114 14.85 6.95 6.86
CA ALA A 114 13.50 6.95 6.32
C ALA A 114 13.45 6.50 4.84
N LEU A 115 14.59 6.43 4.14
CA LEU A 115 14.68 5.82 2.81
C LEU A 115 14.29 4.33 2.80
N TRP A 116 14.30 3.66 3.95
CA TRP A 116 13.79 2.29 4.05
C TRP A 116 12.27 2.18 3.83
N LEU A 117 11.51 3.28 3.84
CA LEU A 117 10.12 3.28 3.36
C LEU A 117 10.02 3.20 1.83
N ALA A 118 11.10 3.49 1.08
CA ALA A 118 11.05 3.55 -0.37
C ALA A 118 10.59 2.24 -1.04
N PRO A 119 11.08 1.04 -0.65
CA PRO A 119 10.65 -0.22 -1.26
C PRO A 119 9.13 -0.45 -1.15
N GLN A 120 8.54 -0.23 0.03
CA GLN A 120 7.09 -0.36 0.20
C GLN A 120 6.35 0.70 -0.64
N LEU A 121 6.80 1.96 -0.65
CA LEU A 121 6.14 3.03 -1.41
C LEU A 121 6.21 2.79 -2.93
N CYS A 122 7.34 2.30 -3.44
CA CYS A 122 7.50 1.93 -4.84
C CYS A 122 6.56 0.79 -5.24
N LEU A 123 6.49 -0.28 -4.45
CA LEU A 123 5.56 -1.39 -4.69
C LEU A 123 4.10 -0.93 -4.65
N GLY A 124 3.75 -0.02 -3.74
CA GLY A 124 2.43 0.60 -3.68
C GLY A 124 2.08 1.36 -4.96
N GLY A 125 3.03 2.16 -5.48
CA GLY A 125 2.87 2.90 -6.74
C GLY A 125 2.72 1.99 -7.96
N ILE A 126 3.54 0.92 -8.03
CA ILE A 126 3.42 -0.11 -9.07
C ILE A 126 2.04 -0.78 -9.02
N ALA A 127 1.61 -1.19 -7.82
CA ALA A 127 0.32 -1.86 -7.63
C ALA A 127 -0.85 -0.99 -8.10
N GLU A 128 -0.85 0.29 -7.75
CA GLU A 128 -1.89 1.23 -8.15
C GLU A 128 -1.90 1.47 -9.68
N ALA A 129 -0.71 1.57 -10.30
CA ALA A 129 -0.60 1.73 -11.75
C ALA A 129 -1.18 0.54 -12.53
N PHE A 130 -1.04 -0.69 -12.03
CA PHE A 130 -1.60 -1.88 -12.69
C PHE A 130 -3.06 -2.13 -12.31
N ASN A 131 -3.40 -2.04 -11.02
CA ASN A 131 -4.74 -2.35 -10.52
C ASN A 131 -5.73 -1.23 -10.83
N GLY A 132 -5.43 0.01 -10.44
CA GLY A 132 -6.35 1.15 -10.59
C GLY A 132 -6.66 1.44 -12.06
N ILE A 133 -5.64 1.45 -12.92
CA ILE A 133 -5.83 1.64 -14.36
C ILE A 133 -6.57 0.44 -14.97
N GLY A 134 -6.22 -0.78 -14.56
CA GLY A 134 -6.90 -2.00 -15.03
C GLY A 134 -8.38 -2.04 -14.66
N GLN A 135 -8.74 -1.66 -13.43
CA GLN A 135 -10.12 -1.57 -12.94
C GLN A 135 -10.93 -0.53 -13.71
N ASN A 136 -10.38 0.67 -13.88
CA ASN A 136 -11.07 1.71 -14.64
C ASN A 136 -11.30 1.27 -16.10
N GLU A 137 -10.27 0.70 -16.75
CA GLU A 137 -10.40 0.15 -18.10
C GLU A 137 -11.45 -0.96 -18.20
N PHE A 138 -11.51 -1.85 -17.21
CA PHE A 138 -12.50 -2.92 -17.14
C PHE A 138 -13.92 -2.37 -17.04
N TYR A 139 -14.19 -1.44 -16.11
CA TYR A 139 -15.52 -0.85 -15.96
C TYR A 139 -15.97 -0.13 -17.24
N TYR A 140 -15.10 0.67 -17.87
CA TYR A 140 -15.45 1.34 -19.12
C TYR A 140 -15.64 0.39 -20.31
N THR A 141 -15.11 -0.84 -20.25
CA THR A 141 -15.29 -1.83 -21.33
C THR A 141 -16.58 -2.62 -21.16
N GLU A 142 -16.98 -2.92 -19.92
CA GLU A 142 -18.19 -3.69 -19.63
C GLU A 142 -19.47 -2.82 -19.65
N PHE A 143 -19.37 -1.53 -19.29
CA PHE A 143 -20.51 -0.62 -19.31
C PHE A 143 -20.69 0.06 -20.69
N PRO A 144 -21.93 0.26 -21.17
CA PRO A 144 -22.18 1.03 -22.39
C PRO A 144 -21.75 2.49 -22.21
N ARG A 145 -21.37 3.17 -23.31
CA ARG A 145 -20.80 4.53 -23.29
C ARG A 145 -21.68 5.57 -22.60
N THR A 146 -23.00 5.38 -22.64
CA THR A 146 -24.00 6.24 -21.97
C THR A 146 -23.96 6.13 -20.45
N MET A 147 -23.33 5.09 -19.89
CA MET A 147 -23.20 4.83 -18.45
C MET A 147 -21.77 5.07 -17.93
N SER A 148 -20.98 5.86 -18.63
CA SER A 148 -19.61 6.23 -18.23
C SER A 148 -19.54 6.86 -16.82
N SER A 149 -20.57 7.61 -16.42
CA SER A 149 -20.71 8.15 -15.07
C SER A 149 -20.91 7.05 -14.00
N VAL A 150 -21.63 5.99 -14.33
CA VAL A 150 -21.84 4.84 -13.43
C VAL A 150 -20.53 4.08 -13.22
N ALA A 151 -19.73 3.88 -14.28
CA ALA A 151 -18.41 3.27 -14.18
C ALA A 151 -17.47 4.05 -13.23
N ALA A 152 -17.42 5.38 -13.36
CA ALA A 152 -16.65 6.24 -12.46
C ALA A 152 -17.16 6.18 -11.02
N SER A 153 -18.49 6.22 -10.84
CA SER A 153 -19.13 6.16 -9.52
C SER A 153 -18.89 4.82 -8.83
N LEU A 154 -18.89 3.71 -9.57
CA LEU A 154 -18.61 2.37 -9.04
C LEU A 154 -17.17 2.24 -8.54
N SER A 155 -16.20 2.83 -9.25
CA SER A 155 -14.80 2.91 -8.80
C SER A 155 -14.69 3.69 -7.48
N GLY A 156 -15.38 4.84 -7.39
CA GLY A 156 -15.45 5.63 -6.16
C GLY A 156 -16.12 4.89 -5.00
N LEU A 157 -17.25 4.21 -5.24
CA LEU A 157 -17.95 3.39 -4.25
C LEU A 157 -17.07 2.23 -3.76
N GLY A 158 -16.33 1.58 -4.67
CA GLY A 158 -15.35 0.54 -4.31
C GLY A 158 -14.26 1.07 -3.37
N MET A 159 -13.78 2.29 -3.60
CA MET A 159 -12.84 2.96 -2.70
C MET A 159 -13.45 3.25 -1.32
N VAL A 160 -14.68 3.76 -1.26
CA VAL A 160 -15.39 4.01 0.00
C VAL A 160 -15.60 2.71 0.76
N ALA A 161 -16.07 1.66 0.10
CA ALA A 161 -16.25 0.34 0.70
C ALA A 161 -14.92 -0.22 1.25
N GLY A 162 -13.82 -0.08 0.50
CA GLY A 162 -12.49 -0.48 0.96
C GLY A 162 -12.03 0.27 2.22
N ASN A 163 -12.30 1.58 2.29
CA ASN A 163 -12.00 2.39 3.47
C ASN A 163 -12.85 1.97 4.68
N LEU A 164 -14.15 1.71 4.48
CA LEU A 164 -15.03 1.23 5.56
C LEU A 164 -14.58 -0.13 6.10
N VAL A 165 -14.20 -1.06 5.23
CA VAL A 165 -13.62 -2.36 5.64
C VAL A 165 -12.33 -2.14 6.42
N SER A 166 -11.46 -1.24 5.99
CA SER A 166 -10.24 -0.91 6.71
C SER A 166 -10.53 -0.39 8.12
N SER A 167 -11.47 0.55 8.26
CA SER A 167 -11.90 1.08 9.56
C SER A 167 -12.54 -0.01 10.44
N PHE A 168 -13.36 -0.87 9.85
CA PHE A 168 -13.99 -1.99 10.57
C PHE A 168 -12.94 -2.99 11.09
N VAL A 169 -11.95 -3.34 10.26
CA VAL A 169 -10.83 -4.22 10.66
C VAL A 169 -10.03 -3.57 11.77
N PHE A 170 -9.74 -2.27 11.68
CA PHE A 170 -9.06 -1.52 12.73
C PHE A 170 -9.81 -1.59 14.08
N ILE A 171 -11.10 -1.23 14.10
CA ILE A 171 -11.95 -1.27 15.30
C ILE A 171 -12.05 -2.68 15.87
N THR A 172 -12.17 -3.69 15.00
CA THR A 172 -12.24 -5.10 15.42
C THR A 172 -10.94 -5.52 16.11
N ILE A 173 -9.79 -5.17 15.54
CA ILE A 173 -8.48 -5.48 16.12
C ILE A 173 -8.28 -4.74 17.44
N GLU A 174 -8.66 -3.47 17.51
CA GLU A 174 -8.63 -2.68 18.73
C GLU A 174 -9.48 -3.33 19.84
N ASN A 175 -10.74 -3.64 19.56
CA ASN A 175 -11.66 -4.26 20.52
C ASN A 175 -11.21 -5.66 20.98
N VAL A 176 -10.69 -6.48 20.07
CA VAL A 176 -10.21 -7.84 20.41
C VAL A 176 -8.93 -7.77 21.23
N THR A 177 -8.08 -6.78 20.96
CA THR A 177 -6.76 -6.72 21.56
C THR A 177 -6.74 -5.95 22.89
N SER A 178 -7.55 -4.92 23.02
CA SER A 178 -7.69 -4.12 24.25
C SER A 178 -8.57 -4.81 25.31
N ARG A 179 -8.94 -6.09 25.10
CA ARG A 179 -9.68 -6.91 26.08
C ARG A 179 -8.70 -7.51 27.10
N GLY A 180 -8.81 -7.03 28.34
CA GLY A 180 -7.91 -7.34 29.46
C GLY A 180 -6.87 -6.23 29.63
N GLU A 181 -6.28 -6.08 30.81
CA GLU A 181 -5.36 -4.98 31.23
C GLU A 181 -4.05 -4.85 30.41
N LYS A 182 -4.00 -5.36 29.17
CA LYS A 182 -2.88 -5.26 28.24
C LYS A 182 -3.21 -4.20 27.19
N GLU A 183 -2.28 -3.29 26.96
CA GLU A 183 -2.39 -2.28 25.90
C GLU A 183 -2.66 -2.93 24.54
N GLY A 184 -3.58 -2.34 23.77
CA GLY A 184 -3.95 -2.76 22.42
C GLY A 184 -2.76 -2.82 21.46
N TRP A 185 -2.92 -3.53 20.33
CA TRP A 185 -1.88 -3.56 19.28
C TRP A 185 -1.72 -2.20 18.61
N ILE A 186 -2.75 -1.35 18.69
CA ILE A 186 -2.72 0.02 18.24
C ILE A 186 -2.58 0.87 19.51
N SER A 187 -1.43 1.50 19.64
CA SER A 187 -1.13 2.46 20.72
C SER A 187 -0.72 3.79 20.07
N ASP A 188 -0.99 4.90 20.74
CA ASP A 188 -0.49 6.23 20.34
C ASP A 188 1.03 6.24 20.20
N ASN A 189 1.72 5.38 20.97
CA ASN A 189 3.13 5.13 20.82
C ASN A 189 3.39 4.05 19.76
N ILE A 190 3.91 4.49 18.59
CA ILE A 190 4.27 3.61 17.47
C ILE A 190 5.35 2.58 17.83
N ASN A 191 6.20 2.86 18.82
CA ASN A 191 7.26 1.95 19.25
C ASN A 191 6.72 0.83 20.17
N GLN A 192 5.64 1.11 20.90
CA GLN A 192 4.98 0.19 21.82
C GLN A 192 3.95 -0.70 21.09
N GLY A 193 3.19 -0.10 20.17
CA GLY A 193 2.19 -0.78 19.36
C GLY A 193 2.74 -1.96 18.54
N ARG A 194 1.87 -2.93 18.26
CA ARG A 194 2.15 -4.10 17.42
C ARG A 194 1.56 -3.93 16.01
N PHE A 195 1.99 -2.85 15.36
CA PHE A 195 1.60 -2.54 13.97
C PHE A 195 2.13 -3.56 12.97
N ASP A 196 3.21 -4.27 13.32
CA ASP A 196 3.70 -5.44 12.58
C ASP A 196 2.58 -6.48 12.38
N LYS A 197 1.83 -6.80 13.45
CA LYS A 197 0.73 -7.76 13.38
C LYS A 197 -0.46 -7.24 12.58
N TYR A 198 -0.75 -5.94 12.70
CA TYR A 198 -1.80 -5.30 11.91
C TYR A 198 -1.53 -5.42 10.40
N TYR A 199 -0.30 -5.14 9.97
CA TYR A 199 0.10 -5.33 8.57
C TYR A 199 0.02 -6.78 8.11
N TRP A 200 0.39 -7.75 8.95
CA TRP A 200 0.23 -9.17 8.63
C TRP A 200 -1.23 -9.58 8.45
N VAL A 201 -2.15 -9.05 9.25
CA VAL A 201 -3.59 -9.30 9.10
C VAL A 201 -4.09 -8.75 7.76
N ILE A 202 -3.73 -7.51 7.41
CA ILE A 202 -4.14 -6.90 6.12
C ILE A 202 -3.49 -7.63 4.94
N ALA A 203 -2.23 -8.07 5.07
CA ALA A 203 -1.59 -8.91 4.07
C ALA A 203 -2.35 -10.23 3.86
N GLY A 204 -2.85 -10.85 4.94
CA GLY A 204 -3.73 -12.02 4.88
C GLY A 204 -5.03 -11.75 4.12
N PHE A 205 -5.73 -10.64 4.43
CA PHE A 205 -6.92 -10.23 3.67
C PHE A 205 -6.61 -9.97 2.19
N SER A 206 -5.47 -9.34 1.88
CA SER A 206 -5.03 -9.13 0.50
C SER A 206 -4.72 -10.45 -0.22
N ALA A 207 -4.15 -11.44 0.48
CA ALA A 207 -3.91 -12.76 -0.06
C ALA A 207 -5.22 -13.51 -0.35
N LEU A 208 -6.19 -13.46 0.56
CA LEU A 208 -7.53 -14.03 0.34
C LEU A 208 -8.23 -13.35 -0.84
N ASN A 209 -8.15 -12.03 -0.95
CA ASN A 209 -8.72 -11.29 -2.08
C ASN A 209 -8.05 -11.68 -3.41
N LEU A 210 -6.73 -11.87 -3.41
CA LEU A 210 -6.00 -12.36 -4.58
C LEU A 210 -6.42 -13.78 -4.96
N LEU A 211 -6.54 -14.70 -3.98
CA LEU A 211 -7.00 -16.06 -4.22
C LEU A 211 -8.43 -16.09 -4.77
N TYR A 212 -9.33 -15.32 -4.16
CA TYR A 212 -10.69 -15.14 -4.64
C TYR A 212 -10.72 -14.63 -6.10
N TYR A 213 -9.90 -13.62 -6.40
CA TYR A 213 -9.77 -13.10 -7.76
C TYR A 213 -9.29 -14.18 -8.75
N LEU A 214 -8.31 -14.99 -8.37
CA LEU A 214 -7.80 -16.08 -9.22
C LEU A 214 -8.82 -17.20 -9.43
N VAL A 215 -9.67 -17.49 -8.44
CA VAL A 215 -10.72 -18.52 -8.54
C VAL A 215 -11.89 -18.04 -9.41
N CYS A 216 -12.21 -16.74 -9.37
CA CYS A 216 -13.35 -16.17 -10.10
C CYS A 216 -13.01 -15.60 -11.49
N SER A 217 -11.72 -15.38 -11.80
CA SER A 217 -11.24 -14.81 -13.08
C SER A 217 -11.11 -15.85 -14.18
#